data_AF-A0A266Q4Q8-F1
#
_entry.id   AF-A0A266Q4Q8-F1
#
_cell.length_a   1.000
_cell.length_b   1.000
_cell.length_c   1.000
_cell.angle_alpha   90.00
_cell.angle_beta   90.00
_cell.angle_gamma   90.00
#
_symmetry.space_group_name_H-M   'P 1'
#
loop_
_entity.id
_entity.type
_entity.pdbx_description
1 polymer ?
#
loop_
_entity_poly.entity_id
_entity_poly.type
_entity_poly.pdbx_seq_one_letter_code
_entity_poly.pdbx_strand_id
1 'polypeptide(L)'
;MKKILLCITLFCFSQFSLACDEACKRAKAETANNVKFASYLNLRYCKTTSLDFLLQGRKSLQAYREKQLPTAHRGGAKNIRNFIMQRKDWLQECDNYMQLTEQGRIFRDKESTEKIMSSLTNTADELQKIMMRPRAEVESLELVTAAAGQKFDELFKNVDDHYLELQRRGLL
;
A
#
# COMPACT_ATOMS: atom_id res chain seq x y z
N MET A 1 -20.66 -54.08 -25.89
CA MET A 1 -19.65 -53.11 -26.35
C MET A 1 -20.09 -51.63 -26.29
N LYS A 2 -21.27 -51.27 -25.77
CA LYS A 2 -21.67 -49.84 -25.61
C LYS A 2 -21.23 -49.18 -24.29
N LYS A 3 -20.92 -49.97 -23.26
CA LYS A 3 -20.56 -49.46 -21.92
C LYS A 3 -19.09 -49.02 -21.78
N ILE A 4 -18.19 -49.55 -22.62
CA ILE A 4 -16.76 -49.20 -22.61
C ILE A 4 -16.51 -47.86 -23.32
N LEU A 5 -17.34 -47.52 -24.32
CA LEU A 5 -17.23 -46.26 -25.07
C LEU A 5 -17.61 -45.03 -24.22
N LEU A 6 -18.38 -45.22 -23.14
CA LEU A 6 -18.86 -44.14 -22.27
C LEU A 6 -17.83 -43.73 -21.20
N CYS A 7 -16.88 -44.60 -20.85
CA CYS A 7 -15.82 -44.27 -19.89
C CYS A 7 -14.67 -43.48 -20.52
N ILE A 8 -14.46 -43.61 -21.83
CA ILE A 8 -13.36 -42.94 -22.55
C ILE A 8 -13.67 -41.47 -22.81
N THR A 9 -14.95 -41.11 -22.95
CA THR A 9 -15.39 -39.72 -23.17
C THR A 9 -15.36 -38.86 -21.90
N LEU A 10 -15.41 -39.45 -20.71
CA LEU A 10 -15.30 -38.70 -19.44
C LEU A 10 -13.86 -38.28 -19.10
N PHE A 11 -12.84 -38.93 -19.68
CA PHE A 11 -11.43 -38.59 -19.42
C PHE A 11 -10.91 -37.41 -20.26
N CYS A 12 -11.61 -37.04 -21.34
CA CYS A 12 -11.18 -35.93 -22.20
C CYS A 12 -11.61 -34.54 -21.69
N PHE A 13 -12.44 -34.46 -20.65
CA PHE A 13 -12.92 -33.21 -20.06
C PHE A 13 -12.30 -32.87 -18.70
N SER A 14 -11.36 -33.68 -18.19
CA SER A 14 -10.50 -33.22 -17.10
C SER A 14 -9.51 -32.22 -17.68
N GLN A 15 -9.94 -30.97 -17.84
CA GLN A 15 -9.01 -29.86 -17.96
C GLN A 15 -8.08 -29.99 -16.75
N PHE A 16 -6.82 -30.32 -17.01
CA PHE A 16 -5.78 -30.35 -15.99
C PHE A 16 -5.72 -28.93 -15.41
N SER A 17 -6.44 -28.71 -14.32
CA SER A 17 -6.24 -27.57 -13.44
C SER A 17 -4.92 -27.80 -12.73
N LEU A 18 -3.82 -27.65 -13.48
CA LEU A 18 -2.50 -27.52 -12.88
C LEU A 18 -2.62 -26.33 -11.92
N ALA A 19 -2.39 -26.58 -10.64
CA ALA A 19 -2.38 -25.54 -9.64
C ALA A 19 -1.43 -24.44 -10.10
N CYS A 20 -1.97 -23.29 -10.50
CA CYS A 20 -1.19 -22.18 -11.04
C CYS A 20 -0.46 -21.53 -9.87
N ASP A 21 0.84 -21.81 -9.78
CA ASP A 21 1.73 -21.19 -8.83
C ASP A 21 1.90 -19.69 -9.13
N GLU A 22 2.66 -18.99 -8.28
CA GLU A 22 2.85 -17.56 -8.42
C GLU A 22 3.54 -17.16 -9.73
N ALA A 23 4.48 -17.98 -10.23
CA ALA A 23 5.15 -17.73 -11.50
C ALA A 23 4.17 -17.85 -12.67
N CYS A 24 3.31 -18.86 -12.65
CA CYS A 24 2.21 -19.02 -13.58
C CYS A 24 1.23 -17.83 -13.54
N LYS A 25 0.81 -17.39 -12.34
CA LYS A 25 -0.08 -16.23 -12.17
C LYS A 25 0.54 -14.95 -12.72
N ARG A 26 1.84 -14.75 -12.44
CA ARG A 26 2.62 -13.64 -12.97
C ARG A 26 2.66 -13.65 -14.50
N ALA A 27 3.04 -14.78 -15.11
CA ALA A 27 3.12 -14.89 -16.57
C ALA A 27 1.76 -14.62 -17.23
N LYS A 28 0.69 -15.20 -16.70
CA LYS A 28 -0.69 -14.96 -17.15
C LYS A 28 -1.05 -13.47 -17.06
N ALA A 29 -0.73 -12.82 -15.94
CA ALA A 29 -1.01 -11.40 -15.73
C ALA A 29 -0.20 -10.48 -16.67
N GLU A 30 1.08 -10.78 -16.89
CA GLU A 30 1.94 -10.04 -17.83
C GLU A 30 1.38 -10.11 -19.26
N THR A 31 0.99 -11.31 -19.71
CA THR A 31 0.40 -11.50 -21.05
C THR A 31 -0.97 -10.84 -21.17
N ALA A 32 -1.86 -11.02 -20.19
CA ALA A 32 -3.22 -10.52 -20.24
C ALA A 32 -3.30 -8.98 -20.19
N ASN A 33 -2.37 -8.33 -19.49
CA ASN A 33 -2.38 -6.88 -19.28
C ASN A 33 -1.32 -6.14 -20.10
N ASN A 34 -0.53 -6.86 -20.92
CA ASN A 34 0.59 -6.31 -21.68
C ASN A 34 1.56 -5.49 -20.81
N VAL A 35 1.94 -6.05 -19.66
CA VAL A 35 2.87 -5.45 -18.71
C VAL A 35 4.04 -6.38 -18.45
N LYS A 36 5.15 -5.83 -17.95
CA LYS A 36 6.27 -6.60 -17.40
C LYS A 36 6.49 -6.17 -15.96
N PHE A 37 6.33 -7.10 -15.03
CA PHE A 37 6.61 -6.82 -13.63
C PHE A 37 8.12 -6.79 -13.39
N ALA A 38 8.57 -6.04 -12.39
CA ALA A 38 9.95 -6.13 -11.95
C ALA A 38 10.23 -7.54 -11.36
N SER A 39 11.46 -8.04 -11.51
CA SER A 39 11.82 -9.40 -11.08
C SER A 39 11.72 -9.62 -9.57
N TYR A 40 11.87 -8.55 -8.77
CA TYR A 40 11.75 -8.60 -7.32
C TYR A 40 10.30 -8.73 -6.82
N LEU A 41 9.31 -8.39 -7.65
CA LEU A 41 7.90 -8.43 -7.25
C LEU A 41 7.40 -9.86 -7.12
N ASN A 42 6.96 -10.18 -5.91
CA ASN A 42 6.28 -11.39 -5.53
C ASN A 42 5.42 -11.13 -4.27
N LEU A 43 4.54 -12.07 -3.91
CA LEU A 43 3.61 -11.98 -2.79
C LEU A 43 4.33 -11.74 -1.48
N ARG A 44 5.44 -12.45 -1.25
CA ARG A 44 6.23 -12.31 -0.03
C ARG A 44 6.77 -10.90 0.11
N TYR A 45 7.37 -10.36 -0.96
CA TYR A 45 7.85 -8.98 -1.00
C TYR A 45 6.72 -8.00 -0.71
N CYS A 46 5.57 -8.15 -1.39
CA CYS A 46 4.41 -7.27 -1.18
C CYS A 46 3.91 -7.30 0.28
N LYS A 47 3.78 -8.49 0.87
CA LYS A 47 3.37 -8.65 2.27
C LYS A 47 4.38 -8.04 3.24
N THR A 48 5.67 -8.25 3.01
CA THR A 48 6.73 -7.63 3.80
C THR A 48 6.68 -6.10 3.69
N THR A 49 6.54 -5.54 2.49
CA THR A 49 6.42 -4.09 2.29
C THR A 49 5.21 -3.50 3.03
N SER A 50 4.07 -4.20 3.02
CA SER A 50 2.88 -3.81 3.78
C SER A 50 3.14 -3.79 5.29
N LEU A 51 3.68 -4.88 5.84
CA LEU A 51 4.00 -5.01 7.27
C LEU A 51 5.05 -3.98 7.73
N ASP A 52 6.11 -3.79 6.94
CA ASP A 52 7.16 -2.81 7.22
C ASP A 52 6.59 -1.38 7.26
N PHE A 53 5.63 -1.06 6.41
CA PHE A 53 4.93 0.22 6.48
C PHE A 53 4.08 0.35 7.75
N LEU A 54 3.24 -0.66 8.05
CA LEU A 54 2.35 -0.63 9.22
C LEU A 54 3.14 -0.50 10.55
N LEU A 55 4.31 -1.12 10.63
CA LEU A 55 5.13 -1.12 11.85
C LEU A 55 6.15 0.02 11.86
N GLN A 56 7.08 0.01 10.90
CA GLN A 56 8.23 0.90 10.91
C GLN A 56 7.91 2.23 10.23
N GLY A 57 7.20 2.19 9.10
CA GLY A 57 6.76 3.40 8.39
C GLY A 57 5.93 4.31 9.30
N ARG A 58 4.90 3.75 9.93
CA ARG A 58 4.05 4.43 10.91
C ARG A 58 4.87 5.06 12.03
N LYS A 59 5.81 4.32 12.64
CA LYS A 59 6.68 4.83 13.72
C LYS A 59 7.56 6.00 13.27
N SER A 60 8.16 5.93 12.08
CA SER A 60 8.95 7.03 11.52
C SER A 60 8.12 8.28 11.28
N LEU A 61 6.90 8.12 10.77
CA LEU A 61 5.96 9.23 10.56
C LEU A 61 5.51 9.86 11.87
N GLN A 62 5.24 9.06 12.90
CA GLN A 62 4.90 9.54 14.24
C GLN A 62 6.04 10.38 14.82
N ALA A 63 7.28 9.90 14.74
CA ALA A 63 8.44 10.63 15.25
C ALA A 63 8.58 12.02 14.58
N TYR A 64 8.29 12.12 13.28
CA TYR A 64 8.23 13.41 12.60
C TYR A 64 7.07 14.28 13.11
N ARG A 65 5.86 13.73 13.17
CA ARG A 65 4.64 14.43 13.62
C ARG A 65 4.79 15.04 15.01
N GLU A 66 5.45 14.34 15.93
CA GLU A 66 5.63 14.77 17.31
C GLU A 66 6.80 15.76 17.48
N LYS A 67 7.93 15.50 16.81
CA LYS A 67 9.19 16.21 17.11
C LYS A 67 9.56 17.29 16.11
N GLN A 68 9.16 17.13 14.85
CA GLN A 68 9.64 17.95 13.74
C GLN A 68 8.55 18.82 13.15
N LEU A 69 7.32 18.31 13.03
CA LEU A 69 6.21 19.09 12.48
C LEU A 69 6.00 20.43 13.23
N PRO A 70 6.03 20.52 14.58
CA PRO A 70 5.80 21.78 15.30
C PRO A 70 6.80 22.89 14.95
N THR A 71 7.98 22.55 14.44
CA THR A 71 9.00 23.53 14.02
C THR A 71 8.66 24.18 12.67
N ALA A 72 7.68 23.62 11.93
CA ALA A 72 7.34 23.99 10.57
C ALA A 72 8.55 24.07 9.62
N HIS A 73 9.63 23.31 9.89
CA HIS A 73 10.86 23.39 9.11
C HIS A 73 10.64 22.83 7.69
N ARG A 74 10.83 23.67 6.66
CA ARG A 74 10.56 23.32 5.25
C ARG A 74 11.37 22.13 4.75
N GLY A 75 12.65 22.05 5.13
CA GLY A 75 13.50 20.91 4.79
C GLY A 75 13.02 19.61 5.44
N GLY A 76 12.53 19.70 6.68
CA GLY A 76 11.92 18.56 7.38
C GLY A 76 10.65 18.11 6.67
N ALA A 77 9.77 19.05 6.31
CA ALA A 77 8.55 18.79 5.55
C ALA A 77 8.84 18.11 4.19
N LYS A 78 9.84 18.60 3.45
CA LYS A 78 10.29 18.00 2.19
C LYS A 78 10.74 16.55 2.36
N ASN A 79 11.58 16.28 3.36
CA ASN A 79 12.11 14.95 3.59
C ASN A 79 11.01 13.96 3.95
N ILE A 80 10.11 14.33 4.86
CA ILE A 80 9.03 13.43 5.27
C ILE A 80 7.99 13.25 4.16
N ARG A 81 7.72 14.28 3.34
CA ARG A 81 6.86 14.18 2.16
C ARG A 81 7.42 13.17 1.17
N ASN A 82 8.72 13.26 0.86
CA ASN A 82 9.39 12.33 -0.05
C ASN A 82 9.36 10.90 0.50
N PHE A 83 9.55 10.73 1.82
CA PHE A 83 9.39 9.44 2.47
C PHE A 83 7.96 8.88 2.29
N ILE A 84 6.92 9.69 2.55
CA ILE A 84 5.51 9.29 2.37
C ILE A 84 5.25 8.85 0.93
N MET A 85 5.67 9.66 -0.05
CA MET A 85 5.45 9.37 -1.46
C MET A 85 6.17 8.09 -1.90
N GLN A 86 7.43 7.89 -1.47
CA GLN A 86 8.15 6.65 -1.75
C GLN A 86 7.44 5.43 -1.18
N ARG A 87 6.93 5.49 0.06
CA ARG A 87 6.20 4.37 0.66
C ARG A 87 4.90 4.11 -0.06
N LYS A 88 4.16 5.16 -0.44
CA LYS A 88 2.94 5.05 -1.23
C LYS A 88 3.22 4.38 -2.57
N ASP A 89 4.28 4.78 -3.28
CA ASP A 89 4.64 4.22 -4.58
C ASP A 89 4.94 2.71 -4.49
N TRP A 90 5.71 2.29 -3.48
CA TRP A 90 5.98 0.86 -3.24
C TRP A 90 4.73 0.06 -2.89
N LEU A 91 3.87 0.61 -2.01
CA LEU A 91 2.62 -0.04 -1.66
C LEU A 91 1.69 -0.15 -2.88
N GLN A 92 1.65 0.89 -3.74
CA GLN A 92 0.81 0.91 -4.93
C GLN A 92 1.30 -0.06 -5.99
N GLU A 93 2.62 -0.15 -6.20
CA GLU A 93 3.23 -1.16 -7.07
C GLU A 93 2.85 -2.58 -6.61
N CYS A 94 2.94 -2.83 -5.31
CA CYS A 94 2.55 -4.10 -4.72
C CYS A 94 1.04 -4.38 -4.86
N ASP A 95 0.18 -3.39 -4.60
CA ASP A 95 -1.28 -3.53 -4.76
C ASP A 95 -1.65 -3.83 -6.22
N ASN A 96 -0.99 -3.18 -7.18
CA ASN A 96 -1.20 -3.42 -8.60
C ASN A 96 -0.77 -4.85 -8.98
N TYR A 97 0.42 -5.27 -8.54
CA TYR A 97 0.91 -6.63 -8.77
C TYR A 97 -0.06 -7.68 -8.22
N MET A 98 -0.49 -7.52 -6.97
CA MET A 98 -1.40 -8.46 -6.31
C MET A 98 -2.77 -8.51 -6.98
N GLN A 99 -3.31 -7.38 -7.43
CA GLN A 99 -4.58 -7.35 -8.16
C GLN A 99 -4.49 -8.06 -9.51
N LEU A 100 -3.47 -7.74 -10.31
CA LEU A 100 -3.31 -8.30 -11.65
C LEU A 100 -3.00 -9.80 -11.62
N THR A 101 -2.39 -10.29 -10.53
CA THR A 101 -2.09 -11.72 -10.32
C THR A 101 -3.17 -12.45 -9.52
N GLU A 102 -4.32 -11.83 -9.25
CA GLU A 102 -5.44 -12.42 -8.50
C GLU A 102 -5.01 -12.92 -7.09
N GLN A 103 -4.18 -12.13 -6.41
CA GLN A 103 -3.65 -12.41 -5.07
C GLN A 103 -4.23 -11.48 -3.99
N GLY A 104 -5.23 -10.67 -4.35
CA GLY A 104 -5.93 -9.78 -3.43
C GLY A 104 -5.41 -8.35 -3.48
N ARG A 105 -5.37 -7.70 -2.32
CA ARG A 105 -4.96 -6.29 -2.13
C ARG A 105 -3.74 -6.21 -1.22
N ILE A 106 -3.01 -5.09 -1.27
CA ILE A 106 -1.82 -4.88 -0.42
C ILE A 106 -2.14 -4.78 1.07
N PHE A 107 -3.34 -4.31 1.38
CA PHE A 107 -3.97 -4.40 2.69
C PHE A 107 -5.16 -5.37 2.61
N ARG A 108 -6.02 -5.43 3.64
CA ARG A 108 -7.14 -6.40 3.70
C ARG A 108 -8.00 -6.40 2.43
N ASP A 109 -8.47 -5.23 2.01
CA ASP A 109 -9.36 -5.09 0.87
C ASP A 109 -9.22 -3.72 0.20
N LYS A 110 -10.10 -3.49 -0.78
CA LYS A 110 -10.13 -2.25 -1.55
C LYS A 110 -10.33 -1.03 -0.66
N GLU A 111 -11.28 -1.11 0.28
CA GLU A 111 -11.64 0.02 1.13
C GLU A 111 -10.47 0.41 2.04
N SER A 112 -9.88 -0.55 2.75
CA SER A 112 -8.75 -0.27 3.64
C SER A 112 -7.54 0.24 2.86
N THR A 113 -7.31 -0.32 1.66
CA THR A 113 -6.23 0.12 0.78
C THR A 113 -6.41 1.55 0.31
N GLU A 114 -7.57 1.88 -0.27
CA GLU A 114 -7.85 3.22 -0.76
C GLU A 114 -7.82 4.26 0.36
N LYS A 115 -8.33 3.89 1.54
CA LYS A 115 -8.33 4.76 2.72
C LYS A 115 -6.89 5.12 3.15
N ILE A 116 -6.01 4.13 3.29
CA ILE A 116 -4.61 4.37 3.68
C ILE A 116 -3.85 5.15 2.59
N MET A 117 -4.01 4.78 1.32
CA MET A 117 -3.37 5.48 0.19
C MET A 117 -3.81 6.93 0.06
N SER A 118 -5.09 7.20 0.30
CA SER A 118 -5.65 8.55 0.33
C SER A 118 -5.06 9.36 1.49
N SER A 119 -5.02 8.79 2.70
CA SER A 119 -4.41 9.48 3.86
C SER A 119 -2.92 9.78 3.65
N LEU A 120 -2.16 8.89 3.01
CA LEU A 120 -0.77 9.17 2.63
C LEU A 120 -0.69 10.39 1.69
N THR A 121 -1.53 10.42 0.65
CA THR A 121 -1.58 11.52 -0.33
C THR A 121 -1.94 12.84 0.35
N ASN A 122 -3.03 12.86 1.11
CA ASN A 122 -3.50 14.07 1.79
C ASN A 122 -2.46 14.61 2.78
N THR A 123 -1.74 13.73 3.48
CA THR A 123 -0.66 14.13 4.39
C THR A 123 0.51 14.75 3.61
N ALA A 124 0.91 14.14 2.50
CA ALA A 124 1.96 14.66 1.63
C ALA A 124 1.60 16.03 1.03
N ASP A 125 0.33 16.25 0.70
CA ASP A 125 -0.16 17.52 0.14
C ASP A 125 -0.13 18.65 1.18
N GLU A 126 -0.51 18.39 2.44
CA GLU A 126 -0.38 19.40 3.50
C GLU A 126 1.09 19.73 3.80
N LEU A 127 1.97 18.74 3.77
CA LEU A 127 3.41 18.97 3.89
C LEU A 127 3.95 19.82 2.74
N GLN A 128 3.43 19.65 1.53
CA GLN A 128 3.79 20.49 0.38
C GLN A 128 3.40 21.95 0.61
N LYS A 129 2.24 22.22 1.22
CA LYS A 129 1.85 23.60 1.59
C LYS A 129 2.85 24.22 2.56
N ILE A 130 3.31 23.46 3.57
CA ILE A 130 4.36 23.90 4.51
C ILE A 130 5.68 24.22 3.78
N MET A 131 6.05 23.42 2.77
CA MET A 131 7.26 23.63 1.96
C MET A 131 7.16 24.89 1.11
N MET A 132 6.02 25.11 0.47
CA MET A 132 5.79 26.15 -0.53
C MET A 132 5.37 27.49 0.08
N ARG A 133 5.15 27.57 1.39
CA ARG A 133 4.66 28.79 2.02
C ARG A 133 5.58 29.99 1.77
N PRO A 134 5.06 31.21 1.62
CA PRO A 134 5.88 32.43 1.60
C PRO A 134 6.65 32.64 2.92
N ARG A 135 7.71 33.45 2.93
CA ARG A 135 8.33 33.89 4.19
C ARG A 135 7.51 35.06 4.74
N ALA A 136 7.12 34.98 6.01
CA ALA A 136 6.47 36.08 6.72
C ALA A 136 7.34 36.49 7.92
N GLU A 137 7.30 37.77 8.29
CA GLU A 137 8.10 38.30 9.41
C GLU A 137 7.62 37.79 10.78
N VAL A 138 6.31 37.59 10.93
CA VAL A 138 5.68 37.00 12.10
C VAL A 138 4.67 35.95 11.62
N GLU A 139 4.84 34.71 12.05
CA GLU A 139 4.00 33.57 11.65
C GLU A 139 3.68 32.71 12.88
N SER A 140 2.41 32.36 13.07
CA SER A 140 2.04 31.35 14.06
C SER A 140 2.35 29.97 13.51
N LEU A 141 3.36 29.30 14.06
CA LEU A 141 3.75 27.95 13.64
C LEU A 141 2.63 26.92 13.84
N GLU A 142 1.77 27.13 14.84
CA GLU A 142 0.60 26.31 15.07
C GLU A 142 -0.36 26.39 13.88
N LEU A 143 -0.68 27.61 13.41
CA LEU A 143 -1.55 27.80 12.25
C LEU A 143 -0.97 27.19 10.97
N VAL A 144 0.36 27.23 10.82
CA VAL A 144 1.05 26.60 9.68
C VAL A 144 0.93 25.09 9.69
N THR A 145 0.94 24.48 10.87
CA THR A 145 1.13 23.03 11.03
C THR A 145 -0.15 22.29 11.40
N ALA A 146 -1.20 22.99 11.84
CA ALA A 146 -2.45 22.38 12.30
C ALA A 146 -3.08 21.45 11.26
N ALA A 147 -3.21 21.90 10.01
CA ALA A 147 -3.81 21.10 8.93
C ALA A 147 -3.00 19.82 8.64
N ALA A 148 -1.67 19.94 8.55
CA ALA A 148 -0.80 18.77 8.40
C ALA A 148 -0.90 17.84 9.61
N GLY A 149 -0.99 18.40 10.82
CA GLY A 149 -1.16 17.64 12.05
C GLY A 149 -2.41 16.76 12.02
N GLN A 150 -3.55 17.34 11.64
CA GLN A 150 -4.81 16.61 11.47
C GLN A 150 -4.70 15.48 10.44
N LYS A 151 -3.98 15.69 9.33
CA LYS A 151 -3.79 14.64 8.30
C LYS A 151 -2.88 13.51 8.76
N PHE A 152 -1.86 13.80 9.55
CA PHE A 152 -1.10 12.75 10.23
C PHE A 152 -1.99 11.95 11.20
N ASP A 153 -2.82 12.63 11.99
CA ASP A 153 -3.67 11.96 12.98
C ASP A 153 -4.71 11.07 12.29
N GLU A 154 -5.28 11.53 11.16
CA GLU A 154 -6.15 10.74 10.28
C GLU A 154 -5.43 9.52 9.68
N LEU A 155 -4.20 9.71 9.17
CA LEU A 155 -3.37 8.62 8.65
C LEU A 155 -3.08 7.57 9.73
N PHE A 156 -2.67 7.99 10.92
CA PHE A 156 -2.37 7.07 12.01
C PHE A 156 -3.61 6.32 12.45
N LYS A 157 -4.75 6.99 12.57
CA LYS A 157 -6.02 6.31 12.85
C LYS A 157 -6.31 5.21 11.82
N ASN A 158 -6.17 5.49 10.54
CA ASN A 158 -6.46 4.51 9.49
C ASN A 158 -5.49 3.32 9.48
N VAL A 159 -4.20 3.59 9.72
CA VAL A 159 -3.18 2.55 9.84
C VAL A 159 -3.39 1.69 11.09
N ASP A 160 -3.64 2.31 12.24
CA ASP A 160 -3.81 1.63 13.52
C ASP A 160 -5.13 0.83 13.53
N ASP A 161 -6.23 1.39 13.01
CA ASP A 161 -7.51 0.67 12.86
C ASP A 161 -7.33 -0.59 11.99
N HIS A 162 -6.57 -0.49 10.90
CA HIS A 162 -6.28 -1.62 10.02
C HIS A 162 -5.39 -2.66 10.71
N TYR A 163 -4.31 -2.23 11.38
CA TYR A 163 -3.42 -3.11 12.14
C TYR A 163 -4.19 -3.90 13.22
N LEU A 164 -5.01 -3.21 14.02
CA LEU A 164 -5.83 -3.82 15.07
C LEU A 164 -6.86 -4.79 14.50
N GLU A 165 -7.38 -4.52 13.30
CA GLU A 165 -8.25 -5.46 12.62
C GLU A 165 -7.53 -6.75 12.22
N LEU A 166 -6.35 -6.63 11.61
CA LEU A 166 -5.55 -7.80 11.24
C LEU A 166 -5.18 -8.63 12.48
N GLN A 167 -4.80 -7.97 13.59
CA GLN A 167 -4.50 -8.62 14.85
C GLN A 167 -5.69 -9.40 15.40
N ARG A 168 -6.88 -8.78 15.42
CA ARG A 168 -8.13 -9.42 15.88
C ARG A 168 -8.50 -10.65 15.05
N ARG A 169 -8.04 -10.72 13.80
CA ARG A 169 -8.28 -11.85 12.88
C ARG A 169 -7.17 -12.90 12.88
N GLY A 170 -6.08 -12.70 13.63
CA GLY A 170 -4.92 -13.61 13.60
C GLY A 170 -4.17 -13.58 12.27
N LEU A 171 -4.17 -12.43 11.58
CA LEU A 171 -3.49 -12.21 10.29
C LEU A 171 -2.15 -11.48 10.45
N LEU A 172 -1.71 -11.25 11.69
CA LEU A 172 -0.42 -10.68 12.08
C LEU A 172 0.36 -11.67 12.94
#